data_AF-A0A660E3J3-F1
#
_entry.id   AF-A0A660E3J3-F1
#
_cell.length_a   1.000
_cell.length_b   1.000
_cell.length_c   1.000
_cell.angle_alpha   90.00
_cell.angle_beta   90.00
_cell.angle_gamma   90.00
#
_symmetry.space_group_name_H-M   'P 1'
#
loop_
_entity.id
_entity.type
_entity.pdbx_description
1 polymer ?
#
loop_
_entity_poly.entity_id
_entity_poly.type
_entity_poly.pdbx_seq_one_letter_code
_entity_poly.pdbx_strand_id
1 'polypeptide(L)'
;MRDNEKFVIRKQTSAHRTGGRILLIAAMWLFVIFVVVVNLAFIFHVYSDTLVSFYLLMNLDYQLYGIVVGIIVLVSLIVWGYAAWRLRKLRGKQA
;
A
#
# COMPACT_ATOMS: atom_id res chain seq x y z
N MET A 1 2.80 -32.07 -36.23
CA MET A 1 1.60 -31.25 -35.95
C MET A 1 1.89 -30.39 -34.72
N ARG A 2 2.01 -29.07 -34.92
CA ARG A 2 1.94 -27.95 -33.95
C ARG A 2 2.84 -27.97 -32.69
N ASP A 3 4.07 -27.51 -32.87
CA ASP A 3 4.95 -26.94 -31.83
C ASP A 3 4.48 -25.54 -31.38
N ASN A 4 3.37 -25.44 -30.63
CA ASN A 4 2.84 -24.14 -30.16
C ASN A 4 2.83 -23.96 -28.63
N GLU A 5 3.47 -24.84 -27.86
CA GLU A 5 3.36 -24.82 -26.39
C GLU A 5 4.50 -24.11 -25.64
N LYS A 6 5.51 -23.56 -26.33
CA LYS A 6 6.77 -23.15 -25.69
C LYS A 6 7.16 -21.67 -25.74
N PHE A 7 6.22 -20.75 -25.91
CA PHE A 7 6.52 -19.31 -25.83
C PHE A 7 5.66 -18.55 -24.82
N VAL A 8 5.52 -19.09 -23.60
CA VAL A 8 5.27 -18.19 -22.46
C VAL A 8 6.61 -17.54 -22.11
N ILE A 9 6.97 -16.48 -22.83
CA ILE A 9 8.09 -15.62 -22.47
C ILE A 9 7.70 -14.92 -21.15
N ARG A 10 7.90 -15.59 -20.01
CA ARG A 10 7.88 -14.92 -18.71
C ARG A 10 9.09 -14.01 -18.70
N LYS A 11 8.84 -12.70 -18.80
CA LYS A 11 9.85 -11.68 -18.55
C LYS A 11 10.36 -11.88 -17.11
N GLN A 12 11.45 -12.61 -16.94
CA GLN A 12 12.10 -12.80 -15.65
C GLN A 12 12.61 -11.44 -15.21
N THR A 13 11.86 -10.78 -14.35
CA THR A 13 12.36 -9.62 -13.62
C THR A 13 13.48 -10.14 -12.72
N SER A 14 14.71 -9.68 -12.93
CA SER A 14 15.86 -10.07 -12.10
C SER A 14 15.50 -9.98 -10.61
N ALA A 15 15.69 -11.08 -9.88
CA ALA A 15 15.32 -11.20 -8.46
C ALA A 15 15.92 -10.07 -7.61
N HIS A 16 17.11 -9.57 -7.98
CA HIS A 16 17.77 -8.46 -7.31
C HIS A 16 17.01 -7.13 -7.47
N ARG A 17 16.46 -6.85 -8.66
CA ARG A 17 15.60 -5.67 -8.89
C ARG A 17 14.24 -5.80 -8.20
N THR A 18 13.72 -7.02 -8.07
CA THR A 18 12.48 -7.28 -7.33
C THR A 18 12.68 -7.11 -5.82
N GLY A 19 13.79 -7.60 -5.26
CA GLY A 19 14.12 -7.44 -3.84
C GLY A 19 14.27 -5.98 -3.42
N GLY A 20 15.01 -5.17 -4.19
CA GLY A 20 15.15 -3.74 -3.91
C GLY A 20 13.80 -2.99 -3.92
N ARG A 21 12.89 -3.35 -4.83
CA ARG A 21 11.52 -2.79 -4.84
C ARG A 21 10.72 -3.18 -3.60
N ILE A 22 10.79 -4.45 -3.18
CA ILE A 22 10.10 -4.92 -1.97
C ILE A 22 10.62 -4.19 -0.74
N LEU A 23 11.95 -4.04 -0.61
CA LEU A 23 12.56 -3.33 0.52
C LEU A 23 12.11 -1.87 0.58
N LEU A 24 12.10 -1.17 -0.56
CA LEU A 24 11.69 0.23 -0.63
C LEU A 24 10.20 0.37 -0.26
N ILE A 25 9.35 -0.50 -0.80
CA ILE A 25 7.93 -0.53 -0.45
C ILE A 25 7.73 -0.82 1.05
N ALA A 26 8.47 -1.78 1.61
CA ALA A 26 8.39 -2.13 3.02
C ALA A 26 8.84 -0.96 3.93
N ALA A 27 9.95 -0.31 3.60
CA ALA A 27 10.44 0.87 4.33
C ALA A 27 9.43 2.02 4.28
N MET A 28 8.82 2.25 3.11
CA MET A 28 7.78 3.26 2.94
C MET A 28 6.55 2.96 3.81
N TRP A 29 6.09 1.70 3.83
CA TRP A 29 4.98 1.29 4.68
C TRP A 29 5.31 1.39 6.17
N LEU A 30 6.53 1.04 6.58
CA LEU A 30 6.97 1.17 7.96
C LEU A 30 6.92 2.63 8.43
N PHE A 31 7.35 3.56 7.58
CA PHE A 31 7.23 5.00 7.84
C PHE A 31 5.77 5.44 7.96
N VAL A 32 4.89 5.00 7.05
CA VAL A 32 3.45 5.31 7.11
C VAL A 32 2.82 4.79 8.42
N ILE A 33 3.10 3.54 8.81
CA ILE A 33 2.62 2.96 10.06
C ILE A 33 3.10 3.78 11.26
N PHE A 34 4.38 4.18 11.26
CA PHE A 34 4.94 5.01 12.32
C PHE A 34 4.17 6.35 12.46
N VAL A 35 3.92 7.05 11.36
CA VAL A 35 3.13 8.29 11.36
C VAL A 35 1.74 8.05 11.97
N VAL A 36 1.06 6.99 11.54
CA VAL A 36 -0.29 6.65 11.99
C VAL A 36 -0.31 6.31 13.48
N VAL A 37 0.63 5.51 13.97
CA VAL A 37 0.71 5.09 15.38
C VAL A 37 0.94 6.28 16.29
N VAL A 38 1.86 7.18 15.95
CA VAL A 38 2.16 8.38 16.74
C VAL A 38 0.92 9.28 16.83
N ASN A 39 0.21 9.51 15.72
CA ASN A 39 -1.00 10.32 15.71
C ASN A 39 -2.16 9.64 16.46
N LEU A 40 -2.35 8.32 16.33
CA LEU A 40 -3.36 7.57 17.08
C LEU A 40 -3.08 7.57 18.58
N ALA A 41 -1.83 7.39 18.99
CA ALA A 41 -1.44 7.43 20.40
C ALA A 41 -1.84 8.77 21.05
N PHE A 42 -1.70 9.88 20.31
CA PHE A 42 -2.14 11.18 20.77
C PHE A 42 -3.67 11.29 20.91
N ILE A 43 -4.45 10.75 19.95
CA ILE A 43 -5.92 10.68 20.01
C ILE A 43 -6.38 9.85 21.22
N PHE A 44 -5.71 8.72 21.49
CA PHE A 44 -6.01 7.84 22.63
C PHE A 44 -5.47 8.35 23.97
N HIS A 45 -4.91 9.56 24.03
CA HIS A 45 -4.33 10.16 25.24
C HIS A 45 -3.18 9.33 25.84
N VAL A 46 -2.48 8.54 25.01
CA VAL A 46 -1.28 7.80 25.40
C VAL A 46 -0.08 8.73 25.23
N TYR A 47 0.37 9.29 26.35
CA TYR A 47 1.45 10.28 26.37
C TYR A 47 2.75 9.71 26.92
N SER A 48 3.85 10.08 26.28
CA SER A 48 5.23 9.90 26.73
C SER A 48 6.06 11.02 26.11
N ASP A 49 7.09 11.53 26.78
CA ASP A 49 7.92 12.65 26.29
C ASP A 49 8.43 12.41 24.86
N THR A 50 8.76 11.16 24.54
CA THR A 50 9.20 10.75 23.19
C THR A 50 8.05 10.77 22.18
N LEU A 51 6.86 10.28 22.57
CA LEU A 51 5.67 10.25 21.72
C LEU A 51 5.15 11.65 21.39
N VAL A 52 5.16 12.55 22.37
CA VAL A 52 4.75 13.96 22.18
C VAL A 52 5.72 14.67 21.23
N SER A 53 7.02 14.41 21.37
CA SER A 53 8.05 14.97 20.46
C SER A 53 7.87 14.47 19.03
N PHE A 54 7.63 13.16 18.84
CA PHE A 54 7.31 12.62 17.52
C PHE A 54 5.99 13.14 16.98
N TYR A 55 4.99 13.32 17.82
CA TYR A 55 3.71 13.88 17.42
C TYR A 55 3.86 15.31 16.91
N LEU A 56 4.63 16.18 17.58
CA LEU A 56 4.88 17.54 17.11
C LEU A 56 5.62 17.58 15.76
N LEU A 57 6.60 16.69 15.57
CA LEU A 57 7.34 16.58 14.30
C LEU A 57 6.44 16.08 13.16
N MET A 58 5.57 15.13 13.47
CA MET A 58 4.74 14.41 12.49
C MET A 58 3.30 14.92 12.45
N ASN A 59 3.00 16.02 13.15
CA ASN A 59 1.66 16.53 13.38
C ASN A 59 1.04 16.85 12.03
N LEU A 60 0.25 15.91 11.52
CA LEU A 60 -0.56 16.15 10.36
C LEU A 60 -1.73 16.97 10.87
N ASP A 61 -1.88 18.20 10.36
CA ASP A 61 -3.05 19.02 10.64
C ASP A 61 -4.31 18.15 10.54
N TYR A 62 -5.21 18.25 11.53
CA TYR A 62 -6.40 17.39 11.61
C TYR A 62 -7.27 17.47 10.35
N GLN A 63 -7.27 18.60 9.63
CA GLN A 63 -7.94 18.71 8.34
C GLN A 63 -7.23 17.90 7.25
N LEU A 64 -5.90 17.92 7.23
CA LEU A 64 -5.10 17.09 6.33
C LEU A 64 -5.24 15.60 6.64
N TYR A 65 -5.36 15.21 7.92
CA TYR A 65 -5.55 13.81 8.29
C TYR A 65 -6.84 13.24 7.69
N GLY A 66 -7.95 13.97 7.80
CA GLY A 66 -9.22 13.57 7.19
C GLY A 66 -9.13 13.44 5.67
N ILE A 67 -8.42 14.36 5.01
CA ILE A 67 -8.21 14.32 3.56
C ILE A 67 -7.34 13.12 3.17
N VAL A 68 -6.22 12.88 3.86
CA VAL A 68 -5.30 11.78 3.55
C VAL A 68 -5.97 10.43 3.78
N VAL A 69 -6.65 10.23 4.90
CA VAL A 69 -7.40 8.98 5.17
C VAL A 69 -8.52 8.81 4.14
N GLY A 70 -9.26 9.87 3.82
CA GLY A 70 -10.28 9.85 2.77
C GLY A 70 -9.73 9.43 1.41
N ILE A 71 -8.57 9.98 1.02
CA ILE A 71 -7.88 9.60 -0.23
C ILE A 71 -7.42 8.14 -0.18
N ILE A 72 -6.85 7.67 0.93
CA ILE A 72 -6.41 6.27 1.07
C ILE A 72 -7.59 5.31 0.92
N VAL A 73 -8.73 5.61 1.55
CA VAL A 73 -9.95 4.79 1.44
C VAL A 73 -10.48 4.81 0.02
N LEU A 74 -10.56 5.99 -0.61
CA LEU A 74 -11.04 6.15 -1.98
C LEU A 74 -10.18 5.36 -2.98
N VAL A 75 -8.86 5.52 -2.90
CA VAL A 75 -7.91 4.79 -3.77
C VAL A 75 -8.02 3.28 -3.53
N SER A 76 -8.12 2.85 -2.27
CA SER A 76 -8.29 1.43 -1.93
C SER A 76 -9.57 0.85 -2.53
N LEU A 77 -10.69 1.57 -2.48
CA LEU A 77 -11.96 1.16 -3.08
C LEU A 77 -11.88 1.07 -4.61
N ILE A 78 -11.24 2.05 -5.27
CA ILE A 78 -11.04 2.05 -6.73
C ILE A 78 -10.18 0.85 -7.14
N VAL A 79 -9.07 0.62 -6.45
CA VAL A 79 -8.17 -0.52 -6.72
C VAL A 79 -8.90 -1.84 -6.50
N TRP A 80 -9.66 -1.97 -5.40
CA TRP A 80 -10.44 -3.16 -5.11
C TRP A 80 -11.52 -3.41 -6.18
N GLY A 81 -12.26 -2.38 -6.57
CA GLY A 81 -13.28 -2.46 -7.61
C GLY A 81 -12.70 -2.85 -8.97
N TYR A 82 -11.57 -2.23 -9.35
CA TYR A 82 -10.87 -2.59 -10.58
C TYR A 82 -10.33 -4.02 -10.55
N ALA A 83 -9.73 -4.45 -9.42
CA ALA A 83 -9.23 -5.80 -9.25
C ALA A 83 -10.37 -6.83 -9.33
N ALA A 84 -11.49 -6.57 -8.65
CA ALA A 84 -12.68 -7.42 -8.69
C ALA A 84 -13.26 -7.51 -10.11
N TRP A 85 -13.38 -6.39 -10.82
CA TRP A 85 -13.84 -6.37 -12.21
C TRP A 85 -12.88 -7.15 -13.14
N ARG A 86 -11.57 -6.92 -13.00
CA ARG A 86 -10.55 -7.61 -13.79
C ARG A 86 -10.57 -9.12 -13.55
N LEU A 87 -10.73 -9.56 -12.30
CA LEU A 87 -10.85 -10.97 -11.93
C LEU A 87 -12.11 -11.61 -12.53
N ARG A 88 -13.26 -10.91 -12.50
CA ARG A 88 -14.50 -11.39 -13.15
C ARG A 88 -14.35 -11.52 -14.67
N LYS A 89 -13.71 -10.54 -15.33
CA LYS A 89 -13.44 -10.57 -16.77
C LYS A 89 -12.51 -11.73 -17.18
N LEU A 90 -11.56 -12.11 -16.33
CA LEU A 90 -10.67 -13.24 -16.55
C LEU A 90 -11.38 -14.59 -16.33
N ARG A 91 -12.23 -14.70 -15.30
CA ARG A 91 -13.07 -15.88 -15.05
C ARG A 91 -14.09 -16.14 -16.16
N GLY A 92 -14.69 -15.08 -16.72
CA GLY A 92 -15.66 -15.19 -17.83
C GLY A 92 -15.06 -15.59 -19.19
N LYS A 93 -13.73 -15.67 -19.33
CA LYS A 93 -13.06 -16.17 -20.54
C LYS A 93 -12.66 -17.65 -20.46
N GLN A 94 -12.86 -18.29 -19.31
CA GLN A 94 -12.54 -19.71 -19.07
C GLN A 94 -13.78 -20.61 -19.07
N ALA A 95 -14.97 -20.04 -19.27
CA ALA A 95 -16.24 -20.76 -19.44
C ALA A 95 -16.67 -20.73 -20.91
#